data_AF-A0A7T5UWD3-F1
#
_entry.id   AF-A0A7T5UWD3-F1
#
_cell.length_a   1.000
_cell.length_b   1.000
_cell.length_c   1.000
_cell.angle_alpha   90.00
_cell.angle_beta   90.00
_cell.angle_gamma   90.00
#
_symmetry.space_group_name_H-M   'P 1'
#
loop_
_entity.id
_entity.type
_entity.pdbx_description
1 polymer ?
#
loop_
_entity_poly.entity_id
_entity_poly.type
_entity_poly.pdbx_seq_one_letter_code
_entity_poly.pdbx_strand_id
1 'polypeptide(L)'
;MDLIKVFKYRYIHSSDIHSSVENKDDLAYYEGLMGKINAMAITIHPHTMKSWGWVADHFGDLASFENMDRFKPFGGSVEDMQQIKSEYPMTRWTFDINHVYTNDSSLSRMSDFYELLGDPGHYHVSGFRDEALPHTTLCTTGQDKIIDAVATEHPIIIESLGSSDIHLFRQEYDYIVARLKG
;
A
#
# COMPACT_ATOMS: atom_id res chain seq x y z
N MET A 1 23.60 -16.80 -5.45
CA MET A 1 22.45 -16.30 -6.24
C MET A 1 21.71 -15.34 -5.34
N ASP A 2 21.59 -14.08 -5.74
CA ASP A 2 20.90 -13.05 -4.94
C ASP A 2 19.39 -13.32 -5.02
N LEU A 3 18.84 -13.96 -3.98
CA LEU A 3 17.46 -14.46 -3.93
C LEU A 3 16.44 -13.34 -4.22
N ILE A 4 16.76 -12.09 -3.93
CA ILE A 4 15.87 -10.96 -4.16
C ILE A 4 15.71 -10.67 -5.66
N LYS A 5 16.72 -10.98 -6.48
CA LYS A 5 16.70 -10.69 -7.93
C LYS A 5 15.78 -11.61 -8.73
N VAL A 6 15.27 -12.70 -8.13
CA VAL A 6 14.28 -13.57 -8.78
C VAL A 6 12.90 -12.93 -8.85
N PHE A 7 12.62 -11.96 -7.96
CA PHE A 7 11.36 -11.24 -7.94
C PHE A 7 11.40 -10.10 -8.98
N LYS A 8 10.44 -10.12 -9.91
CA LYS A 8 10.28 -9.09 -10.94
C LYS A 8 9.73 -7.79 -10.35
N TYR A 9 8.78 -7.92 -9.43
CA TYR A 9 8.15 -6.81 -8.73
C TYR A 9 8.84 -6.60 -7.39
N ARG A 10 9.39 -5.40 -7.17
CA ARG A 10 10.16 -5.06 -5.97
C ARG A 10 9.80 -3.65 -5.54
N TYR A 11 9.09 -3.54 -4.44
CA TYR A 11 8.75 -2.27 -3.80
C TYR A 11 9.33 -2.28 -2.40
N ILE A 12 9.73 -1.10 -1.92
CA ILE A 12 10.01 -0.90 -0.50
C ILE A 12 8.74 -0.37 0.11
N HIS A 13 8.29 -0.97 1.21
CA HIS A 13 7.21 -0.41 2.00
C HIS A 13 7.77 0.19 3.27
N SER A 14 7.57 1.49 3.48
CA SER A 14 8.03 2.16 4.69
C SER A 14 6.87 2.89 5.37
N SER A 15 6.34 2.25 6.41
CA SER A 15 5.37 2.85 7.32
C SER A 15 5.98 3.98 8.15
N ASP A 16 7.30 3.91 8.39
CA ASP A 16 7.99 4.69 9.41
C ASP A 16 9.21 5.44 8.85
N ILE A 17 9.09 6.05 7.67
CA ILE A 17 10.00 7.18 7.34
C ILE A 17 9.70 8.26 8.37
N HIS A 18 10.39 8.20 9.51
CA HIS A 18 10.02 8.96 10.68
C HIS A 18 9.97 10.44 10.34
N SER A 19 8.91 11.06 10.85
CA SER A 19 8.63 12.50 10.95
C SER A 19 9.81 13.38 11.43
N SER A 20 10.99 12.85 11.75
CA SER A 20 12.20 13.66 11.92
C SER A 20 12.80 14.00 10.56
N VAL A 21 12.18 14.98 9.89
CA VAL A 21 12.85 16.02 9.08
C VAL A 21 14.15 15.57 8.44
N GLU A 22 14.15 15.33 7.12
CA GLU A 22 15.35 15.48 6.29
C GLU A 22 16.58 14.70 6.80
N ASN A 23 16.35 13.54 7.44
CA ASN A 23 17.45 12.75 7.96
C ASN A 23 18.21 12.14 6.79
N LYS A 24 19.38 12.71 6.50
CA LYS A 24 20.24 12.28 5.41
C LYS A 24 20.65 10.81 5.53
N ASP A 25 20.69 10.27 6.75
CA ASP A 25 21.02 8.87 6.97
C ASP A 25 19.88 7.95 6.53
N ASP A 26 18.62 8.32 6.80
CA ASP A 26 17.45 7.56 6.34
C ASP A 26 17.33 7.63 4.83
N LEU A 27 17.53 8.81 4.23
CA LEU A 27 17.56 8.97 2.78
C LEU A 27 18.63 8.08 2.14
N ALA A 28 19.88 8.17 2.61
CA ALA A 28 20.99 7.38 2.09
C ALA A 28 20.74 5.87 2.27
N TYR A 29 20.08 5.47 3.36
CA TYR A 29 19.65 4.10 3.59
C TYR A 29 18.64 3.64 2.53
N TYR A 30 17.57 4.41 2.31
CA TYR A 30 16.54 4.05 1.33
C TYR A 30 17.07 4.09 -0.10
N GLU A 31 17.82 5.12 -0.51
CA GLU A 31 18.46 5.18 -1.83
C GLU A 31 19.40 3.99 -2.05
N GLY A 32 20.23 3.68 -1.05
CA GLY A 32 21.13 2.54 -1.08
C GLY A 32 20.38 1.20 -1.17
N LEU A 33 19.27 1.05 -0.44
CA LEU A 33 18.43 -0.14 -0.48
C LEU A 33 17.73 -0.29 -1.84
N MET A 34 17.12 0.80 -2.34
CA MET A 34 16.48 0.85 -3.65
C MET A 34 17.46 0.46 -4.76
N GLY A 35 18.69 0.98 -4.73
CA GLY A 35 19.74 0.62 -5.68
C GLY A 35 20.18 -0.85 -5.58
N LYS A 36 20.33 -1.38 -4.36
CA LYS A 36 20.74 -2.78 -4.13
C LYS A 36 19.73 -3.78 -4.66
N ILE A 37 18.44 -3.53 -4.41
CA ILE A 37 17.37 -4.44 -4.83
C ILE A 37 16.79 -4.06 -6.19
N ASN A 38 17.22 -2.95 -6.81
CA ASN A 38 16.60 -2.37 -7.99
C ASN A 38 15.07 -2.25 -7.80
N ALA A 39 14.69 -1.51 -6.75
CA ALA A 39 13.30 -1.25 -6.39
C ALA A 39 12.63 -0.38 -7.45
N MET A 40 11.36 -0.67 -7.73
CA MET A 40 10.54 0.06 -8.68
C MET A 40 9.94 1.33 -8.07
N ALA A 41 9.66 1.32 -6.76
CA ALA A 41 9.19 2.47 -6.01
C ALA A 41 9.34 2.23 -4.49
N ILE A 42 9.05 3.27 -3.72
CA ILE A 42 8.91 3.23 -2.26
C ILE A 42 7.50 3.68 -1.85
N THR A 43 6.76 2.81 -1.16
CA THR A 43 5.46 3.12 -0.54
C THR A 43 5.67 3.87 0.77
N ILE A 44 4.94 4.96 0.94
CA ILE A 44 5.05 5.88 2.09
C ILE A 44 3.66 6.17 2.65
N HIS A 45 3.56 6.09 3.97
CA HIS A 45 2.36 6.46 4.72
C HIS A 45 2.30 7.98 4.87
N PRO A 46 1.33 8.69 4.27
CA PRO A 46 1.32 10.15 4.29
C PRO A 46 1.13 10.74 5.69
N HIS A 47 0.48 10.00 6.59
CA HIS A 47 0.23 10.43 7.97
C HIS A 47 1.48 10.46 8.87
N THR A 48 2.57 9.79 8.47
CA THR A 48 3.82 9.79 9.25
C THR A 48 4.80 10.90 8.82
N MET A 49 4.48 11.61 7.73
CA MET A 49 5.35 12.62 7.13
C MET A 49 5.08 14.02 7.65
N LYS A 50 6.15 14.81 7.84
CA LYS A 50 6.04 16.27 8.08
C LYS A 50 6.04 17.09 6.78
N SER A 51 6.66 16.57 5.73
CA SER A 51 6.79 17.23 4.43
C SER A 51 6.72 16.18 3.33
N TRP A 52 5.61 16.15 2.59
CA TRP A 52 5.48 15.31 1.39
C TRP A 52 6.37 15.81 0.26
N GLY A 53 6.64 17.12 0.20
CA GLY A 53 7.56 17.72 -0.76
C GLY A 53 8.98 17.18 -0.66
N TRP A 54 9.47 16.94 0.56
CA TRP A 54 10.78 16.31 0.74
C TRP A 54 10.86 14.92 0.09
N VAL A 55 9.80 14.11 0.24
CA VAL A 55 9.71 12.80 -0.42
C VAL A 55 9.69 12.94 -1.93
N ALA A 56 8.86 13.84 -2.45
CA ALA A 56 8.74 14.07 -3.87
C ALA A 56 10.06 14.59 -4.49
N ASP A 57 10.79 15.47 -3.79
CA ASP A 57 12.05 16.04 -4.25
C ASP A 57 13.16 14.99 -4.35
N HIS A 58 13.15 13.99 -3.47
CA HIS A 58 14.20 12.96 -3.41
C HIS A 58 13.89 11.69 -4.19
N PHE A 59 12.63 11.25 -4.20
CA PHE A 59 12.23 10.02 -4.87
C PHE A 59 11.48 10.26 -6.18
N GLY A 60 10.96 11.47 -6.42
CA GLY A 60 10.27 11.82 -7.67
C GLY A 60 9.13 10.86 -8.00
N ASP A 61 9.16 10.30 -9.21
CA ASP A 61 8.20 9.31 -9.69
C ASP A 61 8.36 7.92 -9.06
N LEU A 62 9.40 7.72 -8.24
CA LEU A 62 9.59 6.50 -7.45
C LEU A 62 8.91 6.59 -6.08
N ALA A 63 8.41 7.76 -5.68
CA ALA A 63 7.55 7.90 -4.50
C ALA A 63 6.16 7.32 -4.81
N SER A 64 5.65 6.49 -3.91
CA SER A 64 4.27 5.97 -3.95
C SER A 64 3.59 6.28 -2.62
N PHE A 65 2.48 7.03 -2.64
CA PHE A 65 1.72 7.29 -1.41
C PHE A 65 0.61 6.25 -1.24
N GLU A 66 0.41 5.83 0.00
CA GLU A 66 -0.64 4.88 0.37
C GLU A 66 -1.83 5.59 1.05
N ASN A 67 -3.06 5.21 0.71
CA ASN A 67 -4.24 5.64 1.47
C ASN A 67 -4.28 4.91 2.81
N MET A 68 -4.76 5.54 3.88
CA MET A 68 -4.62 5.03 5.24
C MET A 68 -5.94 4.49 5.83
N ASP A 69 -5.81 3.62 6.84
CA ASP A 69 -6.94 3.16 7.64
C ASP A 69 -7.60 4.28 8.47
N ARG A 70 -8.78 3.98 9.02
CA ARG A 70 -9.60 4.90 9.85
C ARG A 70 -8.97 5.32 11.18
N PHE A 71 -7.87 4.70 11.60
CA PHE A 71 -7.17 5.01 12.85
C PHE A 71 -6.09 6.06 12.64
N LYS A 72 -5.76 6.38 11.38
CA LYS A 72 -4.80 7.44 11.06
C LYS A 72 -5.49 8.80 10.93
N PRO A 73 -4.81 9.89 11.32
CA PRO A 73 -5.40 11.22 11.28
C PRO A 73 -5.48 11.82 9.86
N PHE A 74 -4.82 11.21 8.87
CA PHE A 74 -4.73 11.71 7.50
C PHE A 74 -4.53 10.57 6.50
N GLY A 75 -4.99 10.77 5.27
CA GLY A 75 -4.78 9.86 4.13
C GLY A 75 -5.87 8.81 3.98
N GLY A 76 -6.87 8.78 4.87
CA GLY A 76 -7.98 7.82 4.80
C GLY A 76 -9.14 8.26 3.92
N SER A 77 -9.20 9.54 3.54
CA SER A 77 -10.27 10.10 2.71
C SER A 77 -9.79 10.43 1.30
N VAL A 78 -10.74 10.49 0.34
CA VAL A 78 -10.44 10.93 -1.05
C VAL A 78 -9.92 12.37 -1.03
N GLU A 79 -10.43 13.20 -0.13
CA GLU A 79 -10.04 14.59 0.05
C GLU A 79 -8.56 14.73 0.48
N ASP A 80 -8.12 13.91 1.44
CA ASP A 80 -6.72 13.87 1.87
C ASP A 80 -5.80 13.46 0.72
N MET A 81 -6.18 12.41 -0.01
CA MET A 81 -5.39 11.90 -1.13
C MET A 81 -5.37 12.90 -2.30
N GLN A 82 -6.46 13.63 -2.52
CA GLN A 82 -6.56 14.68 -3.53
C GLN A 82 -5.61 15.84 -3.22
N GLN A 83 -5.42 16.16 -1.93
CA GLN A 83 -4.44 17.17 -1.52
C GLN A 83 -3.04 16.78 -1.98
N ILE A 84 -2.58 15.56 -1.65
CA ILE A 84 -1.26 15.06 -2.08
C ILE A 84 -1.16 15.09 -3.61
N LYS A 85 -2.16 14.55 -4.31
CA LYS A 85 -2.13 14.47 -5.79
C LYS A 85 -2.00 15.85 -6.44
N SER A 86 -2.65 16.86 -5.86
CA SER A 86 -2.62 18.23 -6.39
C SER A 86 -1.25 18.89 -6.22
N GLU A 87 -0.56 18.60 -5.11
CA GLU A 87 0.75 19.16 -4.80
C GLU A 87 1.89 18.38 -5.50
N TYR A 88 1.75 17.06 -5.65
CA TYR A 88 2.78 16.16 -6.16
C TYR A 88 2.24 15.21 -7.24
N PRO A 89 1.82 15.71 -8.41
CA PRO A 89 1.12 14.92 -9.43
C PRO A 89 1.95 13.81 -10.08
N MET A 90 3.28 13.83 -9.89
CA MET A 90 4.21 12.84 -10.45
C MET A 90 4.35 11.58 -9.57
N THR A 91 3.85 11.60 -8.34
CA THR A 91 3.95 10.44 -7.44
C THR A 91 3.00 9.32 -7.87
N ARG A 92 3.41 8.08 -7.58
CA ARG A 92 2.57 6.89 -7.76
C ARG A 92 1.64 6.69 -6.57
N TRP A 93 0.75 5.72 -6.71
CA TRP A 93 -0.17 5.32 -5.66
C TRP A 93 -0.03 3.84 -5.33
N THR A 94 0.02 3.57 -4.04
CA THR A 94 -0.19 2.24 -3.49
C THR A 94 -1.61 2.24 -2.95
N PHE A 95 -2.49 1.42 -3.52
CA PHE A 95 -3.90 1.47 -3.15
C PHE A 95 -4.27 0.31 -2.23
N ASP A 96 -4.41 0.57 -0.94
CA ASP A 96 -4.86 -0.41 0.03
C ASP A 96 -6.38 -0.43 0.12
N ILE A 97 -6.98 -1.56 -0.28
CA ILE A 97 -8.43 -1.74 -0.30
C ILE A 97 -8.98 -2.03 1.09
N ASN A 98 -8.20 -2.69 1.94
CA ASN A 98 -8.55 -2.94 3.33
C ASN A 98 -8.73 -1.60 4.07
N HIS A 99 -7.85 -0.63 3.84
CA HIS A 99 -7.97 0.71 4.41
C HIS A 99 -9.28 1.40 4.00
N VAL A 100 -9.69 1.34 2.74
CA VAL A 100 -11.01 1.85 2.30
C VAL A 100 -12.13 1.12 3.04
N TYR A 101 -12.05 -0.20 3.15
CA TYR A 101 -13.05 -1.01 3.86
C TYR A 101 -13.16 -0.64 5.34
N THR A 102 -12.04 -0.34 6.02
CA THR A 102 -12.07 0.07 7.42
C THR A 102 -12.72 1.44 7.60
N ASN A 103 -12.51 2.37 6.66
CA ASN A 103 -13.14 3.69 6.64
C ASN A 103 -14.64 3.62 6.28
N ASP A 104 -14.99 2.74 5.33
CA ASP A 104 -16.36 2.50 4.87
C ASP A 104 -16.52 1.04 4.41
N SER A 105 -17.17 0.21 5.23
CA SER A 105 -17.37 -1.22 4.96
C SER A 105 -18.36 -1.49 3.82
N SER A 106 -19.07 -0.47 3.34
CA SER A 106 -19.88 -0.56 2.12
C SER A 106 -19.05 -0.43 0.85
N LEU A 107 -17.82 0.10 0.94
CA LEU A 107 -16.95 0.47 -0.18
C LEU A 107 -17.62 1.45 -1.16
N SER A 108 -18.54 2.29 -0.67
CA SER A 108 -19.30 3.22 -1.51
C SER A 108 -18.43 4.28 -2.17
N ARG A 109 -17.30 4.64 -1.52
CA ARG A 109 -16.33 5.62 -2.03
C ARG A 109 -15.26 5.02 -2.94
N MET A 110 -15.33 3.73 -3.25
CA MET A 110 -14.29 3.04 -4.02
C MET A 110 -14.12 3.63 -5.44
N SER A 111 -15.22 4.01 -6.08
CA SER A 111 -15.20 4.68 -7.40
C SER A 111 -14.45 6.01 -7.36
N ASP A 112 -14.64 6.78 -6.29
CA ASP A 112 -14.04 8.11 -6.15
C ASP A 112 -12.52 7.98 -5.96
N PHE A 113 -12.07 6.97 -5.21
CA PHE A 113 -10.65 6.65 -5.12
C PHE A 113 -10.10 6.18 -6.47
N TYR A 114 -10.82 5.35 -7.23
CA TYR A 114 -10.35 4.94 -8.56
C TYR A 114 -10.22 6.12 -9.53
N GLU A 115 -11.22 7.01 -9.57
CA GLU A 115 -11.17 8.22 -10.37
C GLU A 115 -10.00 9.13 -9.95
N LEU A 116 -9.82 9.29 -8.64
CA LEU A 116 -8.75 10.12 -8.10
C LEU A 116 -7.38 9.52 -8.36
N LEU A 117 -7.13 8.28 -7.98
CA LEU A 117 -5.79 7.67 -8.01
C LEU A 117 -5.39 7.30 -9.44
N GLY A 118 -6.35 6.88 -10.26
CA GLY A 118 -6.12 6.47 -11.65
C GLY A 118 -5.49 5.09 -11.72
N ASP A 119 -4.26 5.02 -12.22
CA ASP A 119 -3.46 3.79 -12.40
C ASP A 119 -2.53 3.62 -11.19
N PRO A 120 -2.90 2.84 -10.16
CA PRO A 120 -2.02 2.59 -9.03
C PRO A 120 -0.87 1.67 -9.44
N GLY A 121 0.28 1.85 -8.80
CA GLY A 121 1.43 0.95 -9.00
C GLY A 121 1.10 -0.48 -8.60
N HIS A 122 0.34 -0.65 -7.51
CA HIS A 122 -0.21 -1.91 -7.05
C HIS A 122 -1.30 -1.71 -5.99
N TYR A 123 -1.99 -2.80 -5.68
CA TYR A 123 -2.92 -2.90 -4.57
C TYR A 123 -2.32 -3.59 -3.36
N HIS A 124 -2.71 -3.16 -2.17
CA HIS A 124 -2.62 -3.96 -0.96
C HIS A 124 -3.96 -4.59 -0.64
N VAL A 125 -3.92 -5.87 -0.29
CA VAL A 125 -5.10 -6.62 0.14
C VAL A 125 -4.80 -7.37 1.43
N SER A 126 -5.72 -7.23 2.35
CA SER A 126 -5.78 -7.99 3.60
C SER A 126 -7.22 -7.92 4.11
N GLY A 127 -7.56 -8.79 5.06
CA GLY A 127 -8.79 -8.66 5.83
C GLY A 127 -8.61 -7.70 7.00
N PHE A 128 -9.71 -7.45 7.70
CA PHE A 128 -9.80 -6.62 8.89
C PHE A 128 -10.64 -7.34 9.95
N ARG A 129 -10.18 -7.35 11.20
CA ARG A 129 -10.99 -7.80 12.35
C ARG A 129 -11.36 -6.64 13.26
N ASP A 130 -10.34 -5.98 13.78
CA ASP A 130 -10.45 -4.85 14.70
C ASP A 130 -9.14 -4.04 14.70
N GLU A 131 -9.06 -3.01 15.53
CA GLU A 131 -7.89 -2.13 15.67
C GLU A 131 -6.61 -2.88 16.08
N ALA A 132 -6.72 -3.98 16.84
CA ALA A 132 -5.56 -4.76 17.26
C ALA A 132 -5.06 -5.69 16.14
N LEU A 133 -5.90 -6.02 15.16
CA LEU A 133 -5.59 -6.86 14.01
C LEU A 133 -6.07 -6.21 12.70
N PRO A 134 -5.48 -5.06 12.32
CA PRO A 134 -5.95 -4.25 11.20
C PRO A 134 -5.71 -4.91 9.83
N HIS A 135 -4.69 -5.75 9.71
CA HIS A 135 -4.42 -6.56 8.51
C HIS A 135 -4.44 -8.06 8.86
N THR A 136 -5.61 -8.68 8.83
CA THR A 136 -5.79 -10.13 9.03
C THR A 136 -5.78 -10.87 7.67
N THR A 137 -5.68 -12.20 7.65
CA THR A 137 -5.89 -13.00 6.43
C THR A 137 -7.34 -12.94 5.94
N LEU A 138 -7.54 -12.69 4.64
CA LEU A 138 -8.85 -12.66 3.99
C LEU A 138 -9.56 -14.01 4.06
N CYS A 139 -8.82 -15.11 3.90
CA CYS A 139 -9.40 -16.46 3.94
C CYS A 139 -10.03 -16.79 5.29
N THR A 140 -9.59 -16.13 6.36
CA THR A 140 -10.13 -16.31 7.71
C THR A 140 -11.29 -15.36 8.00
N THR A 141 -11.25 -14.15 7.45
CA THR A 141 -12.28 -13.12 7.69
C THR A 141 -13.49 -13.27 6.75
N GLY A 142 -13.31 -13.85 5.57
CA GLY A 142 -14.40 -14.03 4.60
C GLY A 142 -14.82 -12.73 3.90
N GLN A 143 -13.97 -11.69 3.91
CA GLN A 143 -14.31 -10.35 3.43
C GLN A 143 -14.18 -10.21 1.92
N ASP A 144 -15.03 -10.93 1.19
CA ASP A 144 -15.00 -11.01 -0.29
C ASP A 144 -15.10 -9.64 -0.97
N LYS A 145 -15.82 -8.69 -0.35
CA LYS A 145 -15.92 -7.32 -0.87
C LYS A 145 -14.57 -6.64 -1.10
N ILE A 146 -13.56 -6.93 -0.27
CA ILE A 146 -12.22 -6.33 -0.41
C ILE A 146 -11.58 -6.81 -1.71
N ILE A 147 -11.62 -8.11 -1.98
CA ILE A 147 -11.00 -8.65 -3.19
C ILE A 147 -11.84 -8.41 -4.44
N ASP A 148 -13.16 -8.44 -4.32
CA ASP A 148 -14.10 -8.11 -5.40
C ASP A 148 -13.96 -6.65 -5.88
N ALA A 149 -13.45 -5.77 -5.03
CA ALA A 149 -13.23 -4.37 -5.35
C ALA A 149 -11.90 -4.12 -6.10
N VAL A 150 -10.98 -5.08 -6.18
CA VAL A 150 -9.66 -4.91 -6.81
C VAL A 150 -9.76 -5.00 -8.33
N ALA A 151 -9.17 -4.04 -9.05
CA ALA A 151 -8.96 -4.17 -10.49
C ALA A 151 -7.75 -5.06 -10.78
N THR A 152 -7.91 -6.10 -11.61
CA THR A 152 -6.92 -7.18 -11.75
C THR A 152 -5.75 -6.86 -12.68
N GLU A 153 -5.73 -5.68 -13.29
CA GLU A 153 -4.67 -5.26 -14.24
C GLU A 153 -3.36 -4.86 -13.55
N HIS A 154 -3.39 -4.59 -12.24
CA HIS A 154 -2.22 -4.18 -11.46
C HIS A 154 -1.76 -5.29 -10.50
N PRO A 155 -0.47 -5.29 -10.10
CA PRO A 155 0.03 -6.20 -9.08
C PRO A 155 -0.74 -6.10 -7.77
N ILE A 156 -0.85 -7.21 -7.06
CA ILE A 156 -1.53 -7.32 -5.76
C ILE A 156 -0.52 -7.84 -4.74
N ILE A 157 -0.36 -7.12 -3.64
CA ILE A 157 0.45 -7.53 -2.49
C ILE A 157 -0.49 -7.97 -1.37
N ILE A 158 -0.27 -9.19 -0.88
CA ILE A 158 -0.98 -9.71 0.29
C ILE A 158 -0.29 -9.14 1.53
N GLU A 159 -0.94 -8.19 2.20
CA GLU A 159 -0.38 -7.47 3.36
C GLU A 159 -0.96 -7.96 4.70
N SER A 160 -1.59 -9.14 4.72
CA SER A 160 -2.05 -9.74 5.97
C SER A 160 -0.88 -10.00 6.92
N LEU A 161 -1.04 -9.61 8.20
CA LEU A 161 -0.10 -9.94 9.27
C LEU A 161 0.10 -11.45 9.29
N GLY A 162 1.30 -11.85 8.87
CA GLY A 162 1.64 -13.23 8.63
C GLY A 162 1.60 -14.03 9.93
N SER A 163 0.80 -15.08 9.94
CA SER A 163 1.16 -16.25 10.74
C SER A 163 2.50 -16.78 10.21
N SER A 164 3.39 -17.26 11.06
CA SER A 164 4.56 -18.03 10.60
C SER A 164 4.18 -19.38 9.98
N ASP A 165 2.87 -19.69 9.92
CA ASP A 165 2.31 -20.87 9.29
C ASP A 165 2.23 -20.72 7.75
N ILE A 166 3.11 -21.46 7.07
CA ILE A 166 3.14 -21.57 5.61
C ILE A 166 1.84 -22.12 5.00
N HIS A 167 1.08 -22.94 5.75
CA HIS A 167 -0.20 -23.45 5.27
C HIS A 167 -1.25 -22.35 5.19
N LEU A 168 -1.27 -21.44 6.18
CA LEU A 168 -2.16 -20.29 6.14
C LEU A 168 -1.83 -19.36 4.97
N PHE A 169 -0.54 -19.12 4.71
CA PHE A 169 -0.13 -18.36 3.52
C PHE A 169 -0.62 -19.00 2.22
N ARG A 170 -0.54 -20.34 2.11
CA ARG A 170 -1.04 -21.06 0.94
C ARG A 170 -2.55 -20.93 0.80
N GLN A 171 -3.28 -21.06 1.91
CA GLN A 171 -4.74 -20.89 1.92
C GLN A 171 -5.15 -19.48 1.52
N GLU A 172 -4.48 -18.46 2.04
CA GLU A 172 -4.70 -17.06 1.68
C GLU A 172 -4.48 -16.82 0.18
N TYR A 173 -3.36 -17.32 -0.35
CA TYR A 173 -3.06 -17.25 -1.77
C TYR A 173 -4.15 -17.92 -2.62
N ASP A 174 -4.51 -19.16 -2.30
CA ASP A 174 -5.51 -19.91 -3.06
C ASP A 174 -6.90 -19.24 -2.96
N TYR A 175 -7.23 -18.65 -1.80
CA TYR A 175 -8.46 -17.90 -1.57
C TYR A 175 -8.58 -16.65 -2.46
N ILE A 176 -7.50 -15.88 -2.53
CA ILE A 176 -7.40 -14.66 -3.34
C ILE A 176 -7.46 -15.00 -4.82
N VAL A 177 -6.64 -15.95 -5.27
CA VAL A 177 -6.60 -16.36 -6.68
C VAL A 177 -7.95 -16.91 -7.16
N ALA A 178 -8.69 -17.63 -6.31
CA ALA A 178 -10.02 -18.11 -6.66
C ALA A 178 -11.07 -17.01 -6.88
N ARG A 179 -10.81 -15.79 -6.40
CA ARG A 179 -11.72 -14.63 -6.47
C ARG A 179 -11.31 -13.57 -7.47
N LEU A 180 -10.02 -13.52 -7.81
CA LEU A 180 -9.53 -12.71 -8.93
C LEU A 180 -10.12 -13.27 -10.22
N LYS A 181 -11.15 -12.60 -10.74
CA LYS A 181 -11.69 -12.85 -12.07
C LYS A 181 -10.78 -12.16 -13.08
N GLY A 182 -10.21 -12.93 -14.00
CA GLY A 182 -9.51 -12.40 -15.17
C GLY A 182 -10.46 -11.74 -16.15
#